data_AF-A0AAD1IP30-F1
#
_entry.id   AF-A0AAD1IP30-F1
#
_cell.length_a   1.000
_cell.length_b   1.000
_cell.length_c   1.000
_cell.angle_alpha   90.00
_cell.angle_beta   90.00
_cell.angle_gamma   90.00
#
_symmetry.space_group_name_H-M   'P 1'
#
loop_
_entity.id
_entity.type
_entity.pdbx_description
1 polymer ?
#
loop_
_entity_poly.entity_id
_entity_poly.type
_entity_poly.pdbx_seq_one_letter_code
_entity_poly.pdbx_strand_id
1 'polypeptide(L)'
;MVARLKHRGNEVGLREYLLEEAIYLRNLYGHIDGCWEPLAIPVDQLVGRERYGFYRYELPGDHPLRRAGELRDRLVLTEDDQLLSA
;
A
#
# COMPACT_ATOMS: atom_id res chain seq x y z
N MET A 1 15.08 -8.08 10.28
CA MET A 1 15.65 -6.72 10.39
C MET A 1 16.31 -6.35 9.07
N VAL A 2 15.55 -5.86 8.08
CA VAL A 2 16.11 -5.25 6.86
C VAL A 2 15.12 -4.18 6.39
N ALA A 3 15.65 -2.98 6.11
CA ALA A 3 15.01 -1.84 5.45
C ALA A 3 13.89 -1.07 6.20
N ARG A 4 14.16 -0.67 7.45
CA ARG A 4 13.47 0.46 8.12
C ARG A 4 13.85 1.84 7.52
N LEU A 5 14.24 1.90 6.25
CA LEU A 5 14.98 3.02 5.64
C LEU A 5 14.63 3.19 4.15
N LYS A 6 13.48 3.79 3.85
CA LYS A 6 13.37 4.78 2.77
C LYS A 6 12.44 5.90 3.22
N HIS A 7 13.03 6.90 3.87
CA HIS A 7 12.45 8.23 3.92
C HIS A 7 12.19 8.70 2.49
N ARG A 8 10.94 8.80 2.09
CA ARG A 8 10.54 9.48 0.87
C ARG A 8 9.31 10.32 1.16
N GLY A 9 9.57 11.50 1.73
CA GLY A 9 8.61 12.59 1.63
C GLY A 9 8.36 12.87 0.15
N ASN A 10 7.08 12.95 -0.21
CA ASN A 10 6.51 13.07 -1.55
C ASN A 10 6.63 11.81 -2.42
N GLU A 11 5.66 10.89 -2.29
CA GLU A 11 5.23 9.86 -3.28
C GLU A 11 6.23 8.78 -3.73
N VAL A 12 7.51 9.11 -3.87
CA VAL A 12 8.54 8.20 -4.34
C VAL A 12 8.57 7.00 -3.37
N GLY A 13 8.52 5.76 -3.86
CA GLY A 13 8.60 4.56 -3.02
C GLY A 13 7.36 4.21 -2.19
N LEU A 14 6.25 4.96 -2.30
CA LEU A 14 4.99 4.54 -1.67
C LEU A 14 4.48 3.19 -2.24
N ARG A 15 4.63 2.98 -3.56
CA ARG A 15 4.32 1.68 -4.17
C ARG A 15 5.15 0.56 -3.57
N GLU A 16 6.45 0.78 -3.37
CA GLU A 16 7.36 -0.20 -2.76
C GLU A 16 6.89 -0.55 -1.34
N TYR A 17 6.55 0.45 -0.52
CA TYR A 17 6.02 0.25 0.82
C TYR A 17 4.71 -0.57 0.83
N LEU A 18 3.73 -0.17 -0.01
CA LEU A 18 2.45 -0.88 -0.08
C LEU A 18 2.64 -2.32 -0.58
N LEU A 19 3.58 -2.55 -1.48
CA LEU A 19 3.92 -3.88 -1.97
C LEU A 19 4.52 -4.75 -0.85
N GLU A 20 5.44 -4.20 -0.06
CA GLU A 20 6.01 -4.89 1.10
C GLU A 20 4.93 -5.29 2.11
N GLU A 21 4.00 -4.38 2.42
CA GLU A 21 2.87 -4.65 3.33
C GLU A 21 1.92 -5.72 2.75
N ALA A 22 1.59 -5.65 1.45
CA ALA A 22 0.72 -6.63 0.79
C ALA A 22 1.35 -8.04 0.79
N ILE A 23 2.65 -8.13 0.48
CA ILE A 23 3.40 -9.40 0.54
C ILE A 23 3.43 -9.93 1.97
N TYR A 24 3.66 -9.07 2.96
CA TYR A 24 3.65 -9.45 4.36
C TYR A 24 2.30 -10.05 4.77
N LEU A 25 1.19 -9.38 4.45
CA LEU A 25 -0.16 -9.86 4.76
C LEU A 25 -0.49 -11.18 4.07
N ARG A 26 -0.17 -11.31 2.77
CA ARG A 26 -0.34 -12.56 2.04
C ARG A 26 0.49 -13.69 2.65
N ASN A 27 1.74 -13.45 3.02
CA ASN A 27 2.58 -14.48 3.61
C ASN A 27 2.12 -14.85 5.03
N LEU A 28 1.55 -13.90 5.78
CA LEU A 28 1.03 -14.13 7.12
C LEU A 28 -0.29 -14.92 7.13
N TYR A 29 -1.21 -14.60 6.21
CA TYR A 29 -2.58 -15.10 6.23
C TYR A 29 -2.95 -15.98 5.03
N GLY A 30 -2.16 -16.01 3.97
CA GLY A 30 -2.47 -16.76 2.75
C GLY A 30 -2.53 -18.27 2.96
N HIS A 31 -1.95 -18.79 4.03
CA HIS A 31 -2.08 -20.21 4.41
C HIS A 31 -3.45 -20.56 4.99
N ILE A 32 -4.32 -19.58 5.24
CA ILE A 32 -5.71 -19.81 5.63
C ILE A 32 -6.50 -20.16 4.36
N ASP A 33 -7.26 -21.26 4.43
CA ASP A 33 -8.07 -21.74 3.31
C ASP A 33 -8.97 -20.63 2.73
N GLY A 34 -8.84 -20.39 1.44
CA GLY A 34 -9.60 -19.37 0.70
C GLY A 34 -9.06 -17.95 0.81
N CYS A 35 -8.00 -17.69 1.57
CA CYS A 35 -7.42 -16.35 1.71
C CYS A 35 -6.26 -16.05 0.74
N TRP A 36 -5.60 -17.07 0.17
CA TRP A 36 -4.44 -16.85 -0.71
C TRP A 36 -4.75 -15.98 -1.93
N GLU A 37 -5.77 -16.36 -2.71
CA GLU A 37 -6.14 -15.67 -3.95
C GLU A 37 -6.56 -14.20 -3.70
N PRO A 38 -7.47 -13.88 -2.76
CA PRO A 38 -7.80 -12.50 -2.42
C PRO A 38 -6.59 -11.66 -2.00
N LEU A 39 -5.64 -12.25 -1.28
CA LEU A 39 -4.43 -11.55 -0.80
C LEU A 39 -3.34 -11.45 -1.87
N ALA A 40 -3.41 -12.22 -2.97
CA ALA A 40 -2.52 -12.09 -4.10
C ALA A 40 -2.87 -10.88 -4.98
N ILE A 41 -4.16 -10.52 -5.09
CA ILE A 41 -4.62 -9.41 -5.95
C ILE A 41 -3.88 -8.09 -5.65
N PRO A 42 -3.77 -7.61 -4.39
CA PRO A 42 -3.01 -6.39 -4.11
C PRO A 42 -1.55 -6.46 -4.55
N VAL A 43 -0.91 -7.63 -4.41
CA VAL A 43 0.48 -7.83 -4.83
C VAL A 43 0.60 -7.69 -6.34
N ASP A 44 -0.28 -8.36 -7.09
CA ASP A 44 -0.27 -8.34 -8.55
C ASP A 44 -0.55 -6.93 -9.09
N GLN A 45 -1.54 -6.23 -8.52
CA GLN A 45 -1.85 -4.83 -8.89
C GLN A 45 -0.66 -3.89 -8.64
N LEU A 46 -0.01 -4.02 -7.48
CA LEU A 46 1.12 -3.17 -7.13
C LEU A 46 2.36 -3.47 -8.00
N VAL A 47 2.66 -4.74 -8.29
CA VAL A 47 3.75 -5.14 -9.20
C VAL A 47 3.47 -4.71 -10.63
N GLY A 48 2.23 -4.86 -11.10
CA GLY A 48 1.78 -4.45 -12.43
C GLY A 48 1.72 -2.94 -12.64
N ARG A 49 1.99 -2.16 -11.59
CA ARG A 49 1.83 -0.70 -11.56
C ARG A 49 0.41 -0.25 -11.86
N GLU A 50 -0.58 -1.08 -11.54
CA GLU A 50 -1.99 -0.75 -11.70
C GLU A 50 -2.44 0.28 -10.65
N ARG A 51 -3.63 0.85 -10.88
CA ARG A 51 -4.30 1.70 -9.89
C ARG A 51 -4.66 0.87 -8.67
N TYR A 52 -4.21 1.33 -7.50
CA TYR A 52 -4.42 0.62 -6.24
C TYR A 52 -5.17 1.50 -5.24
N GLY A 53 -6.33 1.04 -4.79
CA GLY A 53 -7.18 1.74 -3.83
C GLY A 53 -6.97 1.25 -2.41
N PHE A 54 -6.75 2.18 -1.48
CA PHE A 54 -6.47 1.89 -0.08
C PHE A 54 -7.01 3.01 0.83
N TYR A 55 -6.95 2.82 2.14
CA TYR A 55 -7.38 3.79 3.14
C TYR A 55 -6.21 4.64 3.64
N ARG A 56 -6.49 5.88 4.03
CA ARG A 56 -5.47 6.82 4.55
C ARG A 56 -4.68 6.25 5.75
N TYR A 57 -5.30 5.42 6.59
CA TYR A 57 -4.59 4.78 7.72
C TYR A 57 -3.51 3.79 7.29
N GLU A 58 -3.54 3.29 6.06
CA GLU A 58 -2.56 2.35 5.50
C GLU A 58 -1.28 3.05 5.03
N LEU A 59 -1.27 4.38 4.95
CA LEU A 59 -0.06 5.16 4.67
C LEU A 59 1.01 4.95 5.76
N PRO A 60 2.31 5.10 5.43
CA PRO A 60 3.38 5.12 6.44
C PRO A 60 3.08 6.10 7.59
N GLY A 61 3.51 5.75 8.80
CA GLY A 61 3.17 6.53 10.01
C GLY A 61 3.64 7.99 9.99
N ASP A 62 4.72 8.26 9.25
CA ASP A 62 5.32 9.57 9.03
C ASP A 62 4.85 10.26 7.73
N HIS A 63 3.98 9.63 6.93
CA HIS A 63 3.50 10.21 5.69
C HIS A 63 2.60 11.43 5.96
N PRO A 64 2.87 12.61 5.36
CA PRO A 64 2.14 13.85 5.67
C PRO A 64 0.64 13.73 5.39
N LEU A 65 0.27 13.04 4.30
CA LEU A 65 -1.14 12.80 3.96
C LEU A 65 -1.86 11.89 4.95
N ARG A 66 -1.18 11.18 5.85
CA ARG A 66 -1.86 10.34 6.86
C ARG A 66 -2.72 11.17 7.82
N ARG A 67 -2.34 12.43 8.07
CA ARG A 67 -3.03 13.37 8.98
C ARG A 67 -3.78 14.49 8.26
N ALA A 68 -3.83 14.46 6.92
CA ALA A 68 -4.43 15.53 6.11
C ALA A 68 -5.96 15.41 5.96
N GLY A 69 -6.58 14.38 6.55
CA GLY A 69 -8.02 14.10 6.48
C GLY A 69 -8.40 12.98 7.45
N GLU A 70 -9.56 12.38 7.24
CA GLU A 70 -10.04 11.27 8.08
C GLU A 70 -9.27 9.99 7.76
N LEU A 71 -8.98 9.18 8.78
CA LEU A 71 -8.22 7.93 8.62
C LEU A 71 -8.87 6.94 7.65
N ARG A 72 -10.20 7.00 7.54
CA ARG A 72 -11.01 6.12 6.67
C ARG A 72 -11.23 6.70 5.27
N ASP A 73 -10.63 7.83 4.95
CA ASP A 73 -10.65 8.36 3.58
C ASP A 73 -10.02 7.36 2.63
N ARG A 74 -10.65 7.20 1.46
CA ARG A 74 -10.13 6.38 0.37
C ARG A 74 -9.14 7.19 -0.46
N LEU A 75 -8.01 6.57 -0.75
CA LEU A 75 -6.95 7.09 -1.61
C LEU A 75 -6.70 6.09 -2.73
N VAL A 76 -6.27 6.60 -3.87
CA VAL A 76 -5.83 5.80 -5.02
C VAL A 76 -4.41 6.17 -5.36
N LEU A 77 -3.54 5.16 -5.36
CA LEU A 77 -2.22 5.26 -6.00
C LEU A 77 -2.42 4.99 -7.50
N THR A 78 -2.11 5.98 -8.32
CA THR A 78 -2.20 5.87 -9.79
C THR A 78 -1.01 5.14 -10.38
N GLU A 79 -1.06 4.83 -11.67
CA GLU A 79 0.01 4.14 -12.40
C GLU A 79 1.32 4.95 -12.43
N ASP A 80 1.20 6.28 -12.42
CA ASP A 80 2.31 7.24 -12.37
C ASP A 80 2.85 7.51 -10.96
N ASP A 81 2.47 6.69 -9.98
CA ASP A 81 2.86 6.82 -8.57
C ASP A 81 2.34 8.10 -7.87
N GLN A 82 1.30 8.73 -8.41
CA GLN A 82 0.64 9.89 -7.80
C GLN A 82 -0.54 9.48 -6.91
N LEU A 83 -0.77 10.21 -5.82
CA LEU A 83 -1.92 10.01 -4.96
C LEU A 83 -3.11 10.90 -5.32
N LEU A 84 -4.27 10.26 -5.47
CA LEU A 84 -5.56 10.93 -5.65
C LEU A 84 -6.51 10.56 -4.51
N SER A 85 -7.31 11.51 -4.07
CA SER A 85 -8.49 11.22 -3.24
C SER A 85 -9.52 10.50 -4.12
N ALA A 86 -10.05 9.38 -3.63
CA ALA A 86 -11.06 8.57 -4.34
C ALA A 86 -12.48 9.10 -4.13
#